data_AF-A0A7S0Y2L2-F1
#
_entry.id   AF-A0A7S0Y2L2-F1
#
_cell.length_a   1.000
_cell.length_b   1.000
_cell.length_c   1.000
_cell.angle_alpha   90.00
_cell.angle_beta   90.00
_cell.angle_gamma   90.00
#
_symmetry.space_group_name_H-M   'P 1'
#
loop_
_entity.id
_entity.type
_entity.pdbx_description
1 polymer ?
#
loop_
_entity_poly.entity_id
_entity_poly.type
_entity_poly.pdbx_seq_one_letter_code
_entity_poly.pdbx_strand_id
1 'polypeptide(L)'
;PICPNFGFECFDNFALAVLSCFWSITLDSWSFRLWWAQDTNGVTIGTLYFVSLVVIVSFNVLNLSVAVISFAYKEVRDRRREISKLREKVRRLRGHQHLPTAVKKE
;
A
#
# COMPACT_ATOMS: atom_id res chain seq x y z
N PRO A 1 0.13 19.46 -33.41
CA PRO A 1 1.27 19.20 -32.51
C PRO A 1 1.44 17.69 -32.31
N ILE A 2 2.64 17.16 -32.51
CA ILE A 2 2.93 15.74 -32.24
C ILE A 2 3.18 15.64 -30.74
N CYS A 3 2.47 14.72 -30.10
CA CYS A 3 2.64 14.33 -28.71
C CYS A 3 4.12 14.06 -28.36
N PRO A 4 4.65 14.62 -27.26
CA PRO A 4 6.02 14.38 -26.79
C PRO A 4 6.35 12.88 -26.65
N ASN A 5 7.65 12.54 -26.64
CA ASN A 5 8.15 11.18 -26.47
C ASN A 5 7.54 10.17 -27.46
N PHE A 6 7.81 10.37 -28.75
CA PHE A 6 7.38 9.48 -29.84
C PHE A 6 5.87 9.23 -29.93
N GLY A 7 5.05 10.09 -29.33
CA GLY A 7 3.60 9.98 -29.41
C GLY A 7 2.93 9.38 -28.17
N PHE A 8 3.69 8.93 -27.16
CA PHE A 8 3.12 8.22 -26.01
C PHE A 8 2.69 9.13 -24.87
N GLU A 9 3.32 10.29 -24.72
CA GLU A 9 3.01 11.22 -23.64
C GLU A 9 2.00 12.27 -24.12
N CYS A 10 0.72 11.90 -24.06
CA CYS A 10 -0.36 12.74 -24.54
C CYS A 10 -1.70 12.49 -23.87
N PHE A 11 -2.57 13.50 -23.95
CA PHE A 11 -3.94 13.47 -23.44
C PHE A 11 -5.00 13.33 -24.55
N ASP A 12 -4.57 13.09 -25.80
CA ASP A 12 -5.45 13.05 -26.97
C ASP A 12 -6.36 11.82 -27.04
N ASN A 13 -5.98 10.72 -26.35
CA ASN A 13 -6.81 9.53 -26.24
C ASN A 13 -6.81 8.99 -24.81
N PHE A 14 -7.89 8.28 -24.46
CA PHE A 14 -8.12 7.82 -23.10
C PHE A 14 -7.00 6.90 -22.58
N ALA A 15 -6.53 5.95 -23.40
CA ALA A 15 -5.50 5.00 -22.99
C ALA A 15 -4.14 5.68 -22.70
N LEU A 16 -3.72 6.60 -23.58
CA LEU A 16 -2.49 7.39 -23.37
C LEU A 16 -2.64 8.40 -22.23
N ALA A 17 -3.83 8.96 -22.03
CA ALA A 17 -4.09 9.83 -20.89
C ALA A 17 -3.96 9.06 -19.56
N VAL A 18 -4.51 7.85 -19.49
CA VAL A 18 -4.36 6.97 -18.31
C VAL A 18 -2.89 6.59 -18.10
N LEU A 19 -2.15 6.27 -19.16
CA LEU A 19 -0.71 5.97 -19.08
C LEU A 19 0.10 7.17 -18.58
N SER A 20 -0.17 8.36 -19.11
CA SER A 20 0.47 9.62 -18.71
C SER A 20 0.16 9.99 -17.25
N CYS A 21 -1.08 9.73 -16.81
CA CYS A 21 -1.48 9.86 -15.42
C CYS A 21 -0.76 8.84 -14.52
N PHE A 22 -0.61 7.58 -14.96
CA PHE A 22 0.09 6.54 -14.21
C PHE A 22 1.55 6.91 -13.93
N TRP A 23 2.28 7.39 -14.93
CA TRP A 23 3.65 7.89 -14.74
C TRP A 23 3.69 9.08 -13.76
N SER A 24 2.68 9.96 -13.82
CA SER A 24 2.59 11.11 -12.92
C SER A 24 2.27 10.72 -11.47
N ILE A 25 1.41 9.71 -11.28
CA ILE A 25 1.06 9.10 -9.99
C ILE A 25 2.27 8.41 -9.35
N THR A 26 3.10 7.75 -10.15
CA THR A 26 4.33 7.08 -9.71
C THR A 26 5.44 8.08 -9.39
N LEU A 27 5.21 9.38 -9.62
CA LEU A 27 6.19 10.45 -9.52
C LEU A 27 7.40 10.25 -10.44
N ASP A 28 7.24 9.52 -11.54
CA ASP A 28 8.27 9.39 -12.55
C ASP A 28 8.08 10.45 -13.63
N SER A 29 9.09 11.31 -13.80
CA SER A 29 9.12 12.35 -14.83
C SER A 29 7.90 13.30 -14.81
N TRP A 30 7.20 13.39 -13.67
CA TRP A 30 5.97 14.18 -13.52
C TRP A 30 6.23 15.68 -13.60
N SER A 31 7.37 16.15 -13.07
CA SER A 31 7.76 17.56 -13.11
C SER A 31 7.96 18.05 -14.54
N PHE A 32 8.57 17.23 -15.42
CA PHE A 32 8.75 17.58 -16.83
C PHE A 32 7.40 17.74 -17.56
N ARG A 33 6.43 16.86 -17.27
CA ARG A 33 5.06 17.01 -17.79
C ARG A 33 4.33 18.23 -17.24
N LEU A 34 4.57 18.59 -15.98
CA LEU A 34 4.06 19.85 -15.42
C LEU A 34 4.60 21.05 -16.21
N TRP A 35 5.91 21.11 -16.47
CA TRP A 35 6.51 22.21 -17.24
C TRP A 35 5.88 22.32 -18.63
N TRP A 36 5.72 21.21 -19.36
CA TRP A 36 5.04 21.22 -20.66
C TRP A 36 3.57 21.65 -20.59
N ALA A 37 2.86 21.27 -19.52
CA ALA A 37 1.48 21.68 -19.31
C ALA A 37 1.36 23.17 -18.98
N GLN A 38 2.33 23.73 -18.24
CA GLN A 38 2.39 25.16 -17.94
C GLN A 38 2.68 25.99 -19.19
N ASP A 39 3.59 25.52 -20.05
CA ASP A 39 3.91 26.18 -21.32
C ASP A 39 2.73 26.19 -22.29
N THR A 40 1.86 25.17 -22.23
CA THR A 40 0.73 25.02 -23.16
C THR A 40 -0.56 25.67 -22.64
N ASN A 41 -0.90 25.47 -21.36
CA ASN A 41 -2.20 25.87 -20.77
C ASN A 41 -2.07 27.01 -19.75
N GLY A 42 -0.87 27.55 -19.58
CA GLY A 42 -0.56 28.59 -18.59
C GLY A 42 -0.17 28.03 -17.23
N VAL A 43 0.66 28.80 -16.52
CA VAL A 43 1.32 28.40 -15.27
C VAL A 43 0.31 28.00 -14.19
N THR A 44 -0.76 28.79 -14.01
CA THR A 44 -1.72 28.59 -12.92
C THR A 44 -2.49 27.28 -13.06
N ILE A 45 -3.03 26.99 -14.25
CA ILE A 45 -3.88 25.82 -14.49
C ILE A 45 -3.04 24.54 -14.47
N GLY A 46 -1.87 24.54 -15.13
CA GLY A 46 -0.95 23.41 -15.11
C GLY A 46 -0.49 23.04 -13.70
N THR A 47 -0.12 24.05 -12.90
CA THR A 47 0.32 23.83 -11.50
C THR A 47 -0.81 23.27 -10.65
N LEU A 48 -2.02 23.87 -10.71
CA LEU A 48 -3.14 23.41 -9.90
C LEU A 48 -3.52 21.97 -10.20
N TYR A 49 -3.55 21.58 -11.49
CA TYR A 49 -3.87 20.20 -11.88
C TYR A 49 -2.87 19.18 -11.33
N PHE A 50 -1.58 19.33 -11.64
CA PHE A 50 -0.58 18.33 -11.26
C PHE A 50 -0.30 18.31 -9.76
N VAL A 51 -0.26 19.47 -9.09
CA VAL A 51 -0.02 19.52 -7.65
C VAL A 51 -1.19 18.91 -6.88
N SER A 52 -2.44 19.23 -7.24
CA SER A 52 -3.61 18.62 -6.59
C SER A 52 -3.68 17.11 -6.82
N LEU A 53 -3.38 16.65 -8.03
CA LEU A 53 -3.31 15.23 -8.38
C LEU A 53 -2.29 14.51 -7.48
N VAL A 54 -1.06 15.03 -7.36
CA VAL A 54 -0.02 14.43 -6.53
C VAL A 54 -0.45 14.38 -5.06
N VAL A 55 -0.98 15.47 -4.50
CA VAL A 55 -1.41 15.51 -3.10
C VAL A 55 -2.48 14.48 -2.79
N ILE A 56 -3.52 14.40 -3.63
CA ILE A 56 -4.63 13.45 -3.44
C ILE A 56 -4.11 12.01 -3.53
N VAL A 57 -3.30 11.71 -4.53
CA VAL A 57 -2.80 10.36 -4.79
C VAL A 57 -1.82 9.92 -3.70
N SER A 58 -0.87 10.76 -3.33
CA SER A 58 0.09 10.46 -2.27
C SER A 58 -0.60 10.19 -0.93
N PHE A 59 -1.64 10.97 -0.58
CA PHE A 59 -2.42 10.70 0.63
C PHE A 59 -3.08 9.32 0.61
N ASN A 60 -3.67 8.93 -0.52
CA ASN A 60 -4.30 7.62 -0.68
C ASN A 60 -3.27 6.48 -0.64
N VAL A 61 -2.13 6.64 -1.31
CA VAL A 61 -1.05 5.63 -1.31
C VAL A 61 -0.50 5.42 0.09
N LEU A 62 -0.22 6.50 0.83
CA LEU A 62 0.26 6.42 2.22
C LEU A 62 -0.75 5.69 3.11
N ASN A 63 -2.04 6.05 3.04
CA ASN A 63 -3.08 5.41 3.83
C ASN A 63 -3.24 3.93 3.48
N LEU A 64 -3.18 3.58 2.19
CA LEU A 64 -3.22 2.21 1.73
C LEU A 64 -2.01 1.42 2.23
N SER A 65 -0.80 1.97 2.12
CA SER A 65 0.42 1.32 2.61
C SER A 65 0.35 1.08 4.11
N VAL A 66 -0.07 2.07 4.90
CA VAL A 66 -0.25 1.91 6.36
C VAL A 66 -1.29 0.85 6.67
N ALA A 67 -2.42 0.82 5.95
CA ALA A 67 -3.46 -0.18 6.14
C ALA A 67 -2.96 -1.60 5.86
N VAL A 68 -2.26 -1.80 4.74
CA VAL A 68 -1.71 -3.11 4.34
C VAL A 68 -0.65 -3.59 5.33
N ILE A 69 0.27 -2.70 5.73
CA ILE A 69 1.31 -3.02 6.72
C ILE A 69 0.64 -3.38 8.05
N SER A 70 -0.31 -2.58 8.51
CA SER A 70 -1.04 -2.83 9.76
C SER A 70 -1.78 -4.16 9.75
N PHE A 71 -2.41 -4.50 8.62
CA PHE A 71 -3.07 -5.78 8.43
C PHE A 71 -2.08 -6.95 8.52
N ALA A 72 -0.96 -6.88 7.80
CA ALA A 72 0.07 -7.91 7.83
C ALA A 72 0.65 -8.11 9.25
N TYR A 73 0.93 -7.00 9.96
CA TYR A 73 1.39 -7.06 11.35
C TYR A 73 0.35 -7.68 12.28
N LYS A 74 -0.93 -7.36 12.11
CA LYS A 74 -2.03 -7.92 12.89
C LYS A 74 -2.11 -9.44 12.69
N GLU A 75 -2.06 -9.91 11.45
CA GLU A 75 -2.09 -11.35 11.13
C GLU A 75 -0.93 -12.11 11.78
N VAL A 76 0.30 -11.56 11.69
CA VAL A 76 1.48 -12.16 12.34
C VAL A 76 1.34 -12.17 13.86
N ARG A 77 0.84 -11.09 14.47
CA ARG A 77 0.62 -10.99 15.91
C ARG A 77 -0.42 -12.01 16.39
N ASP A 78 -1.52 -12.15 15.67
CA ASP A 78 -2.61 -13.06 16.04
C ASP A 78 -2.17 -14.52 15.91
N ARG A 79 -1.42 -14.89 14.86
CA ARG A 79 -0.79 -16.22 14.76
C ARG A 79 0.16 -16.51 15.92
N ARG A 80 1.01 -15.56 16.32
CA ARG A 80 1.93 -15.73 17.46
C ARG A 80 1.17 -15.94 18.78
N ARG A 81 0.06 -15.25 18.98
CA ARG A 81 -0.80 -15.41 20.16
C ARG A 81 -1.47 -16.78 20.19
N GLU A 82 -1.97 -17.25 19.06
CA GLU A 82 -2.60 -18.56 18.95
C GLU A 82 -1.60 -19.69 19.28
N ILE A 83 -0.40 -19.64 18.69
CA ILE A 83 0.67 -20.60 18.98
C ILE A 83 1.04 -20.58 20.46
N SER A 84 1.12 -19.40 21.08
CA SER A 84 1.43 -19.26 22.50
C SER A 84 0.35 -19.89 23.39
N LYS A 85 -0.94 -19.68 23.06
CA LYS A 85 -2.07 -20.32 23.76
C LYS A 85 -2.06 -21.84 23.59
N LEU A 86 -1.74 -22.35 22.39
CA LEU A 86 -1.63 -23.79 22.15
C LEU A 86 -0.49 -24.40 22.97
N ARG A 87 0.68 -23.75 23.02
CA ARG A 87 1.81 -24.19 23.86
C ARG A 87 1.44 -24.25 25.33
N GLU A 88 0.71 -23.25 25.82
CA GLU A 88 0.24 -23.23 27.21
C GLU A 88 -0.75 -24.37 27.49
N LYS A 89 -1.71 -24.62 26.60
CA LYS A 89 -2.65 -25.76 26.70
C LYS A 89 -1.90 -27.09 26.73
N VAL A 90 -0.92 -27.31 25.84
CA VAL A 90 -0.10 -28.55 25.85
C VAL A 90 0.66 -28.70 27.16
N ARG A 91 1.21 -27.61 27.73
CA ARG A 91 1.88 -27.64 29.04
C ARG A 91 0.92 -28.02 30.17
N ARG A 92 -0.30 -27.48 30.17
CA ARG A 92 -1.35 -27.83 31.15
C ARG A 92 -1.84 -29.27 31.00
N LEU A 93 -1.99 -29.77 29.78
CA LEU A 93 -2.36 -31.16 29.52
C LEU A 93 -1.27 -32.13 29.96
N ARG A 94 0.01 -31.85 29.66
CA ARG A 94 1.12 -32.61 30.23
C ARG A 94 1.12 -32.57 31.75
N GLY A 95 0.84 -31.39 32.33
CA GLY A 95 0.42 -31.13 33.72
C GLY A 95 -0.48 -32.22 34.32
N HIS A 96 -1.67 -32.32 33.78
CA HIS A 96 -2.67 -33.28 34.25
C HIS A 96 -2.28 -34.75 34.01
N GLN A 97 -1.46 -35.06 33.01
CA GLN A 97 -1.08 -36.43 32.70
C GLN A 97 -0.12 -37.06 33.72
N HIS A 98 0.64 -36.27 34.49
CA HIS A 98 1.51 -36.80 35.56
C HIS A 98 0.84 -36.90 36.94
N LEU A 99 -0.34 -36.30 37.15
CA LEU A 99 -1.10 -36.40 38.40
C LEU A 99 -2.02 -37.64 38.62
N PRO A 100 -2.37 -38.54 37.67
CA PRO A 100 -3.34 -39.61 37.93
C PRO A 100 -2.75 -40.92 38.50
N THR A 101 -1.43 -41.10 38.58
CA THR A 101 -0.82 -42.36 39.06
C THR A 101 -0.44 -42.36 40.54
N ALA A 102 -0.35 -41.20 41.19
CA ALA A 102 0.03 -41.10 42.61
C ALA A 102 -1.13 -41.31 43.60
N VAL A 103 -2.39 -41.15 43.14
CA VAL A 103 -3.58 -41.19 44.02
C VAL A 103 -4.24 -42.58 44.08
N LYS A 104 -3.69 -43.58 43.39
CA LYS A 104 -4.21 -44.97 43.41
C LYS A 104 -3.46 -45.93 44.34
N LYS A 105 -2.73 -45.40 45.33
CA LYS A 105 -2.01 -46.18 46.34
C LYS A 105 -2.51 -45.89 47.76
N GLU A 106 -3.83 -45.95 47.99
CA GLU A 106 -4.41 -46.16 49.32
C GLU A 106 -5.65 -47.04 49.18
#